data_AF-A0A7C1EKD7-F1
#
_entry.id   AF-A0A7C1EKD7-F1
#
_cell.length_a   1.000
_cell.length_b   1.000
_cell.length_c   1.000
_cell.angle_alpha   90.00
_cell.angle_beta   90.00
_cell.angle_gamma   90.00
#
_symmetry.space_group_name_H-M   'P 1'
#
loop_
_entity.id
_entity.type
_entity.pdbx_description
1 polymer ?
#
loop_
_entity_poly.entity_id
_entity_poly.type
_entity_poly.pdbx_seq_one_letter_code
_entity_poly.pdbx_strand_id
1 'polypeptide(L)'
;MSEQAATLDQIREAVSLSQTQVRRWLKQWEECRLDIFPTLPDSGDEFYVEVTLPPQTQTQEIPVIDTPGLDGPRLPLELRPTIGVLPDDPMPEAGRKVLLFHFERMLQHEPGSRLGNDIEAVHDMRVATRRMRSALRLFRPFFDADTIRPFRRHLRALG
;
A
#
# COMPACT_ATOMS: atom_id res chain seq x y z
N MET A 1 6.21 -16.85 41.39
CA MET A 1 7.01 -15.86 40.64
C MET A 1 6.01 -14.89 40.04
N SER A 2 5.83 -13.70 40.63
CA SER A 2 4.83 -12.73 40.14
C SER A 2 5.31 -12.10 38.84
N GLU A 3 4.63 -12.45 37.74
CA GLU A 3 4.85 -11.90 36.42
C GLU A 3 4.33 -10.44 36.43
N GLN A 4 5.24 -9.46 36.45
CA GLN A 4 4.87 -8.05 36.38
C GLN A 4 4.48 -7.72 34.94
N ALA A 5 3.20 -7.40 34.72
CA ALA A 5 2.70 -6.97 33.43
C ALA A 5 3.42 -5.69 32.96
N ALA A 6 3.79 -5.64 31.68
CA ALA A 6 4.44 -4.47 31.08
C ALA A 6 3.54 -3.22 31.20
N THR A 7 4.14 -2.08 31.50
CA THR A 7 3.43 -0.81 31.66
C THR A 7 3.02 -0.22 30.30
N LEU A 8 1.98 0.64 30.28
CA LEU A 8 1.48 1.29 29.06
C LEU A 8 2.55 2.07 28.29
N ASP A 9 3.50 2.67 29.00
CA ASP A 9 4.59 3.43 28.39
C ASP A 9 5.62 2.52 27.70
N GLN A 10 5.94 1.38 28.30
CA GLN A 10 6.79 0.36 27.69
C GLN A 10 6.16 -0.22 26.41
N ILE A 11 4.85 -0.48 26.44
CA ILE A 11 4.12 -0.99 25.26
C ILE A 11 4.12 0.06 24.15
N ARG A 12 3.78 1.33 24.46
CA ARG A 12 3.82 2.41 23.47
C ARG A 12 5.18 2.52 22.78
N GLU A 13 6.26 2.48 23.55
CA GLU A 13 7.61 2.63 23.02
C GLU A 13 7.97 1.47 22.07
N ALA A 14 7.55 0.25 22.40
CA ALA A 14 7.81 -0.94 21.58
C ALA A 14 7.03 -0.95 20.24
N VAL A 15 5.76 -0.52 20.23
CA VAL A 15 4.90 -0.58 19.01
C VAL A 15 4.68 0.77 18.31
N SER A 16 5.31 1.85 18.77
CA SER A 16 5.19 3.19 18.17
C SER A 16 3.74 3.70 18.02
N LEU A 17 2.85 3.31 18.94
CA LEU A 17 1.43 3.71 18.97
C LEU A 17 1.17 4.75 20.05
N SER A 18 0.22 5.68 19.85
CA SER A 18 -0.14 6.64 20.92
C SER A 18 -0.73 5.93 22.16
N GLN A 19 -0.58 6.51 23.36
CA GLN A 19 -1.14 5.93 24.60
C GLN A 19 -2.65 5.67 24.49
N THR A 20 -3.39 6.52 23.80
CA THR A 20 -4.84 6.35 23.55
C THR A 20 -5.13 5.10 22.72
N GLN A 21 -4.30 4.80 21.71
CA GLN A 21 -4.43 3.59 20.90
C GLN A 21 -4.09 2.33 21.70
N VAL A 22 -3.01 2.37 22.49
CA VAL A 22 -2.63 1.24 23.37
C VAL A 22 -3.75 0.91 24.36
N ARG A 23 -4.33 1.93 25.02
CA ARG A 23 -5.47 1.74 25.93
C ARG A 23 -6.69 1.16 25.22
N ARG A 24 -7.01 1.66 24.02
CA ARG A 24 -8.12 1.14 23.22
C ARG A 24 -7.93 -0.34 22.88
N TRP A 25 -6.73 -0.72 22.44
CA TRP A 25 -6.42 -2.11 22.07
C TRP A 25 -6.36 -3.04 23.28
N LEU A 26 -5.82 -2.59 24.41
CA LEU A 26 -5.85 -3.37 25.65
C LEU A 26 -7.26 -3.59 26.16
N LYS A 27 -8.12 -2.57 26.08
CA LYS A 27 -9.55 -2.71 26.40
C LYS A 27 -10.24 -3.70 25.46
N GLN A 28 -9.98 -3.61 24.16
CA GLN A 28 -10.54 -4.54 23.17
C GLN A 28 -10.04 -5.98 23.41
N TRP A 29 -8.78 -6.15 23.82
CA TRP A 29 -8.21 -7.44 24.19
C TRP A 29 -8.78 -7.98 25.51
N GLU A 30 -9.08 -7.13 26.47
CA GLU A 30 -9.75 -7.55 27.70
C GLU A 30 -11.19 -8.00 27.43
N GLU A 31 -11.89 -7.31 26.53
CA GLU A 31 -13.28 -7.59 26.14
C GLU A 31 -13.41 -8.81 25.22
N CYS A 32 -12.52 -8.98 24.25
CA CYS A 32 -12.63 -10.03 23.22
C CYS A 32 -11.55 -11.13 23.34
N ARG A 33 -10.53 -10.95 24.19
CA ARG A 33 -9.33 -11.81 24.28
C ARG A 33 -8.83 -12.25 22.90
N LEU A 34 -8.64 -13.55 22.68
CA LEU A 34 -8.15 -14.08 21.41
C LEU A 34 -9.17 -13.98 20.26
N ASP A 35 -10.45 -13.75 20.55
CA ASP A 35 -11.52 -13.59 19.55
C ASP A 35 -11.41 -12.26 18.78
N ILE A 36 -10.48 -11.38 19.16
CA ILE A 36 -10.09 -10.23 18.32
C ILE A 36 -9.49 -10.68 16.99
N PHE A 37 -8.96 -11.89 16.95
CA PHE A 37 -8.52 -12.58 15.76
C PHE A 37 -9.56 -13.66 15.42
N PRO A 38 -9.94 -13.83 14.14
CA PRO A 38 -10.85 -14.90 13.75
C PRO A 38 -10.23 -16.24 14.20
N THR A 39 -10.94 -16.95 15.07
CA THR A 39 -10.48 -18.25 15.58
C THR A 39 -10.47 -19.24 14.42
N LEU A 40 -9.28 -19.65 14.00
CA LEU A 40 -9.12 -20.86 13.19
C LEU A 40 -9.64 -22.03 14.04
N PRO A 41 -10.57 -22.86 13.53
CA PRO A 41 -11.15 -23.93 14.31
C PRO A 41 -10.08 -24.93 14.75
N ASP A 42 -10.11 -25.26 16.04
CA ASP A 42 -9.24 -26.24 16.70
C ASP A 42 -9.79 -27.64 16.46
N SER A 43 -9.40 -28.28 15.36
CA SER A 43 -9.64 -29.70 15.16
C SER A 43 -8.64 -30.26 14.18
N GLY A 44 -7.84 -31.24 14.62
CA GLY A 44 -6.85 -31.98 13.85
C GLY A 44 -7.42 -32.89 12.77
N ASP A 45 -8.45 -32.44 12.06
CA ASP A 45 -8.80 -32.92 10.73
C ASP A 45 -8.26 -31.90 9.74
N GLU A 46 -7.65 -32.38 8.66
CA GLU A 46 -7.19 -31.59 7.52
C GLU A 46 -8.38 -30.86 6.86
N PHE A 47 -8.86 -29.79 7.49
CA PHE A 47 -9.67 -28.79 6.83
C PHE A 47 -8.74 -27.94 5.99
N TYR A 48 -8.45 -28.45 4.79
CA TYR A 48 -8.39 -27.57 3.65
C TYR A 48 -9.60 -26.64 3.76
N VAL A 49 -9.36 -25.33 3.81
CA VAL A 49 -10.38 -24.44 3.27
C VAL A 49 -10.50 -24.93 1.84
N GLU A 50 -11.51 -25.76 1.57
CA GLU A 50 -12.00 -25.90 0.22
C GLU A 50 -12.37 -24.46 -0.10
N VAL A 51 -11.46 -23.78 -0.78
CA VAL A 51 -11.77 -22.58 -1.52
C VAL A 51 -12.80 -23.10 -2.49
N THR A 52 -14.06 -23.13 -2.06
CA THR A 52 -15.18 -23.16 -2.96
C THR A 52 -14.94 -21.87 -3.71
N LEU A 53 -14.28 -22.01 -4.86
CA LEU A 53 -14.21 -20.97 -5.86
C LEU A 53 -15.62 -20.39 -5.87
N PRO A 54 -15.80 -19.13 -5.45
CA PRO A 54 -17.12 -18.54 -5.33
C PRO A 54 -17.84 -18.89 -6.63
N PRO A 55 -19.04 -19.51 -6.57
CA PRO A 55 -19.61 -20.33 -7.62
C PRO A 55 -19.43 -19.61 -8.94
N GLN A 56 -18.39 -20.01 -9.70
CA GLN A 56 -17.71 -19.21 -10.72
C GLN A 56 -18.40 -17.86 -10.83
N THR A 57 -18.11 -16.91 -9.91
CA THR A 57 -18.81 -15.62 -9.87
C THR A 57 -18.84 -15.24 -11.32
N GLN A 58 -20.05 -15.28 -11.94
CA GLN A 58 -20.21 -15.06 -13.38
C GLN A 58 -19.25 -13.96 -13.65
N THR A 59 -18.23 -14.17 -14.49
CA THR A 59 -17.21 -13.16 -14.77
C THR A 59 -18.00 -11.90 -14.99
N GLN A 60 -18.16 -11.13 -13.92
CA GLN A 60 -18.86 -9.88 -13.95
C GLN A 60 -17.70 -9.17 -14.55
N GLU A 61 -17.76 -9.05 -15.89
CA GLU A 61 -16.90 -8.19 -16.66
C GLU A 61 -16.80 -6.97 -15.78
N ILE A 62 -15.68 -6.87 -15.04
CA ILE A 62 -15.34 -5.66 -14.32
C ILE A 62 -15.44 -4.69 -15.46
N PRO A 63 -16.45 -3.79 -15.46
CA PRO A 63 -16.82 -3.05 -16.66
C PRO A 63 -15.50 -2.55 -17.17
N VAL A 64 -15.09 -3.01 -18.35
CA VAL A 64 -13.73 -2.80 -18.84
C VAL A 64 -13.65 -1.29 -18.91
N ILE A 65 -13.10 -0.71 -17.85
CA ILE A 65 -12.85 0.71 -17.79
C ILE A 65 -11.85 0.77 -18.92
N ASP A 66 -12.25 1.40 -20.02
CA ASP A 66 -11.35 1.75 -21.10
C ASP A 66 -10.29 2.61 -20.43
N THR A 67 -9.27 1.92 -19.93
CA THR A 67 -8.22 2.43 -19.07
C THR A 67 -7.10 2.57 -20.05
N PRO A 68 -6.85 3.78 -20.57
CA PRO A 68 -5.87 3.97 -21.62
C PRO A 68 -4.54 3.37 -21.15
N GLY A 69 -4.02 2.37 -21.89
CA GLY A 69 -2.72 1.76 -21.63
C GLY A 69 -2.69 0.43 -20.87
N LEU A 70 -3.82 -0.22 -20.56
CA LEU A 70 -3.82 -1.62 -20.07
C LEU A 70 -3.59 -2.66 -21.17
N ASP A 71 -4.06 -2.39 -22.38
CA ASP A 71 -3.93 -3.30 -23.55
C ASP A 71 -2.61 -3.12 -24.32
N GLY A 72 -1.81 -2.14 -23.91
CA GLY A 72 -0.50 -1.88 -24.50
C GLY A 72 0.60 -2.74 -23.84
N PRO A 73 1.68 -3.07 -24.57
CA PRO A 73 2.85 -3.66 -23.93
C PRO A 73 3.32 -2.72 -22.81
N ARG A 74 3.49 -3.27 -21.60
CA ARG A 74 4.14 -2.53 -20.51
C ARG A 74 5.50 -2.08 -21.03
N LEU A 75 5.72 -0.75 -21.03
CA LEU A 75 7.05 -0.22 -21.33
C LEU A 75 8.06 -0.92 -20.40
N PRO A 76 9.23 -1.35 -20.91
CA PRO A 76 10.26 -1.95 -20.08
C PRO A 76 10.53 -1.06 -18.86
N LEU A 77 10.56 -1.65 -17.67
CA LEU A 77 10.95 -0.94 -16.45
C LEU A 77 12.45 -0.63 -16.51
N GLU A 78 12.81 0.49 -17.12
CA GLU A 78 14.16 1.03 -16.99
C GLU A 78 14.29 1.62 -15.59
N LEU A 79 14.76 0.82 -14.62
CA LEU A 79 14.95 1.28 -13.24
C LEU A 79 16.06 2.33 -13.20
N ARG A 80 15.66 3.60 -13.22
CA ARG A 80 16.63 4.70 -13.22
C ARG A 80 17.32 4.78 -11.86
N PRO A 81 18.67 4.86 -11.85
CA PRO A 81 19.42 4.98 -10.61
C PRO A 81 19.18 6.34 -9.95
N THR A 82 18.91 7.38 -10.74
CA THR A 82 18.65 8.75 -10.28
C THR A 82 17.40 9.33 -10.95
N ILE A 83 16.84 10.39 -10.37
CA ILE A 83 15.65 11.06 -10.90
C ILE A 83 15.95 11.76 -12.26
N GLY A 84 17.19 12.23 -12.46
CA GLY A 84 17.59 12.87 -13.72
C GLY A 84 16.99 14.26 -13.97
N VAL A 85 16.63 15.00 -12.91
CA VAL A 85 16.21 16.41 -13.02
C VAL A 85 17.44 17.28 -13.29
N LEU A 86 17.34 18.15 -14.30
CA LEU A 86 18.37 19.10 -14.68
C LEU A 86 17.99 20.52 -14.20
N PRO A 87 18.98 21.41 -13.99
CA PRO A 87 18.71 22.79 -13.56
C PRO A 87 17.80 23.57 -14.50
N ASP A 88 17.89 23.29 -15.80
CA ASP A 88 17.15 23.98 -16.85
C ASP A 88 15.81 23.28 -17.20
N ASP A 89 15.46 22.19 -16.51
CA ASP A 89 14.17 21.53 -16.74
C ASP A 89 13.03 22.50 -16.39
N PRO A 90 12.03 22.66 -17.27
CA PRO A 90 10.82 23.36 -16.87
C PRO A 90 10.15 22.57 -15.75
N MET A 91 9.54 23.29 -14.80
CA MET A 91 8.96 22.67 -13.59
C MET A 91 7.99 21.49 -13.85
N PRO A 92 7.14 21.50 -14.91
CA PRO A 92 6.30 20.35 -15.25
C PRO A 92 7.13 19.11 -15.66
N GLU A 93 8.26 19.31 -16.35
CA GLU A 93 9.17 18.24 -16.78
C GLU A 93 9.91 17.64 -15.59
N ALA A 94 10.40 18.49 -14.68
CA ALA A 94 10.98 18.04 -13.41
C ALA A 94 9.97 17.21 -12.60
N GLY A 95 8.71 17.67 -12.53
CA GLY A 95 7.62 16.93 -11.89
C GLY A 95 7.36 15.58 -12.55
N ARG A 96 7.31 15.52 -13.89
CA ARG A 96 7.14 14.26 -14.64
C ARG A 96 8.26 13.27 -14.35
N LYS A 97 9.51 13.72 -14.34
CA LYS A 97 10.69 12.87 -14.02
C LYS A 97 10.63 12.30 -12.60
N VAL A 98 10.28 13.13 -11.61
CA VAL A 98 10.12 12.69 -10.21
C VAL A 98 9.00 11.66 -10.07
N LEU A 99 7.85 11.89 -10.71
CA LEU A 99 6.72 10.96 -10.66
C LEU A 99 7.08 9.61 -11.31
N LEU A 100 7.69 9.65 -12.50
CA LEU A 100 8.10 8.45 -13.22
C LEU A 100 9.11 7.61 -12.43
N PHE A 101 10.10 8.25 -11.82
CA PHE A 101 11.11 7.58 -10.98
C PHE A 101 10.49 6.81 -9.79
N HIS A 102 9.47 7.36 -9.16
CA HIS A 102 8.77 6.67 -8.07
C HIS A 102 7.75 5.64 -8.57
N PHE A 103 7.16 5.85 -9.74
CA PHE A 103 6.27 4.90 -10.37
C PHE A 103 7.00 3.61 -10.78
N GLU A 104 8.20 3.74 -11.37
CA GLU A 104 9.06 2.60 -11.70
C GLU A 104 9.37 1.75 -10.45
N ARG A 105 9.68 2.39 -9.32
CA ARG A 105 9.89 1.70 -8.03
C ARG A 105 8.62 1.06 -7.50
N MET A 106 7.47 1.71 -7.62
CA MET A 106 6.20 1.11 -7.22
C MET A 106 5.95 -0.18 -8.02
N LEU A 107 6.16 -0.14 -9.34
CA LEU A 107 5.98 -1.31 -10.21
C LEU A 107 7.00 -2.42 -9.94
N GLN A 108 8.24 -2.08 -9.59
CA GLN A 108 9.26 -3.06 -9.22
C GLN A 108 8.83 -3.95 -8.04
N HIS A 109 8.14 -3.38 -7.06
CA HIS A 109 7.71 -4.09 -5.85
C HIS A 109 6.30 -4.68 -5.95
N GLU A 110 5.60 -4.48 -7.07
CA GLU A 110 4.24 -5.00 -7.28
C GLU A 110 4.18 -6.54 -7.26
N PRO A 111 5.10 -7.28 -7.92
CA PRO A 111 5.05 -8.74 -7.90
C PRO A 111 5.24 -9.33 -6.50
N GLY A 112 6.22 -8.80 -5.74
CA GLY A 112 6.47 -9.23 -4.36
C GLY A 112 5.31 -8.90 -3.42
N SER A 113 4.68 -7.73 -3.62
CA SER A 113 3.50 -7.32 -2.86
C SER A 113 2.26 -8.17 -3.17
N ARG A 114 2.10 -8.60 -4.44
CA ARG A 114 0.96 -9.42 -4.88
C ARG A 114 1.03 -10.85 -4.35
N LEU A 115 2.24 -11.42 -4.31
CA LEU A 115 2.45 -12.78 -3.82
C LEU A 115 2.44 -12.85 -2.28
N GLY A 116 2.68 -11.72 -1.59
CA GLY A 116 2.68 -11.67 -0.12
C GLY A 116 3.87 -12.36 0.54
N ASN A 117 4.86 -12.77 -0.25
CA ASN A 117 6.02 -13.52 0.22
C ASN A 117 7.10 -12.64 0.87
N ASP A 118 7.03 -11.33 0.64
CA ASP A 118 8.01 -10.36 1.11
C ASP A 118 7.33 -9.11 1.69
N ILE A 119 7.53 -8.89 2.99
CA ILE A 119 7.00 -7.73 3.70
C ILE A 119 7.72 -6.44 3.31
N GLU A 120 9.00 -6.52 2.90
CA GLU A 120 9.79 -5.39 2.43
C GLU A 120 9.23 -4.87 1.10
N ALA A 121 8.85 -5.76 0.18
CA ALA A 121 8.17 -5.38 -1.06
C ALA A 121 6.90 -4.54 -0.83
N VAL A 122 6.04 -4.95 0.12
CA VAL A 122 4.84 -4.16 0.48
C VAL A 122 5.23 -2.82 1.09
N HIS A 123 6.24 -2.81 1.97
CA HIS A 123 6.74 -1.59 2.58
C HIS A 123 7.24 -0.61 1.53
N ASP A 124 8.09 -1.05 0.60
CA ASP A 124 8.72 -0.22 -0.42
C ASP A 124 7.72 0.26 -1.47
N MET A 125 6.76 -0.59 -1.86
CA MET A 125 5.64 -0.17 -2.70
C MET A 125 4.84 0.97 -2.03
N ARG A 126 4.57 0.86 -0.72
CA ARG A 126 3.90 1.93 0.04
C ARG A 126 4.76 3.19 0.17
N VAL A 127 6.08 3.06 0.38
CA VAL A 127 7.02 4.19 0.39
C VAL A 127 6.98 4.92 -0.95
N ALA A 128 7.08 4.21 -2.07
CA ALA A 128 7.04 4.78 -3.42
C ALA A 128 5.71 5.53 -3.67
N THR A 129 4.58 4.93 -3.29
CA THR A 129 3.25 5.55 -3.39
C THR A 129 3.13 6.84 -2.57
N ARG A 130 3.63 6.85 -1.32
CA ARG A 130 3.66 8.06 -0.48
C ARG A 130 4.52 9.16 -1.10
N ARG A 131 5.68 8.82 -1.67
CA ARG A 131 6.55 9.77 -2.35
C ARG A 131 5.89 10.37 -3.59
N MET A 132 5.20 9.57 -4.42
CA MET A 132 4.41 10.07 -5.54
C MET A 132 3.31 11.05 -5.09
N ARG A 133 2.62 10.76 -3.98
CA ARG A 133 1.61 11.69 -3.41
C ARG A 133 2.23 13.02 -2.99
N SER A 134 3.40 12.99 -2.37
CA SER A 134 4.13 14.21 -1.99
C SER A 134 4.60 14.99 -3.22
N ALA A 135 5.16 14.32 -4.22
CA ALA A 135 5.55 14.93 -5.48
C ALA A 135 4.36 15.59 -6.18
N LEU A 136 3.22 14.90 -6.30
CA LEU A 136 2.01 15.49 -6.88
C LEU A 136 1.52 16.73 -6.13
N ARG A 137 1.67 16.78 -4.81
CA ARG A 137 1.31 17.97 -4.03
C ARG A 137 2.24 19.14 -4.32
N LEU A 138 3.55 18.88 -4.43
CA LEU A 138 4.57 19.88 -4.72
C LEU A 138 4.43 20.46 -6.13
N PHE A 139 4.31 19.60 -7.14
CA PHE A 139 4.28 20.02 -8.54
C PHE A 139 2.89 20.43 -9.05
N ARG A 140 1.85 20.28 -8.23
CA ARG A 140 0.46 20.60 -8.59
C ARG A 140 0.29 21.96 -9.28
N PRO A 141 0.90 23.08 -8.83
CA PRO A 141 0.69 24.38 -9.45
C PRO A 141 1.18 24.47 -10.91
N PHE A 142 2.03 23.53 -11.32
CA PHE A 142 2.67 23.53 -12.64
C PHE A 142 2.02 22.54 -13.62
N PHE A 143 1.04 21.76 -13.18
CA PHE A 143 0.28 20.86 -14.04
C PHE A 143 -1.12 21.40 -14.30
N ASP A 144 -1.68 21.02 -15.45
CA ASP A 144 -3.09 21.21 -15.72
C ASP A 144 -3.94 20.49 -14.66
N ALA A 145 -4.88 21.21 -14.07
CA ALA A 145 -5.63 20.76 -12.91
C ALA A 145 -6.57 19.60 -13.25
N ASP A 146 -7.16 19.63 -14.44
CA ASP A 146 -8.10 18.61 -14.90
C ASP A 146 -7.37 17.32 -15.27
N THR A 147 -6.19 17.46 -15.86
CA THR A 147 -5.29 16.34 -16.19
C THR A 147 -4.81 15.61 -14.93
N ILE A 148 -4.42 16.32 -13.86
CA ILE A 148 -3.82 15.69 -12.68
C ILE A 148 -4.83 15.17 -11.64
N ARG A 149 -6.07 15.66 -11.70
CA ARG A 149 -7.13 15.36 -10.72
C ARG A 149 -7.45 13.86 -10.61
N PRO A 150 -7.59 13.08 -11.70
CA PRO A 150 -7.83 11.63 -11.63
C PRO A 150 -6.69 10.89 -10.94
N PHE A 151 -5.43 11.17 -11.31
CA PHE A 151 -4.25 10.51 -10.74
C PHE A 151 -4.12 10.75 -9.24
N ARG A 152 -4.35 11.99 -8.79
CA ARG A 152 -4.33 12.33 -7.36
C ARG A 152 -5.40 11.57 -6.57
N ARG A 153 -6.59 11.40 -7.16
CA ARG A 153 -7.68 10.64 -6.55
C ARG A 153 -7.30 9.16 -6.42
N HIS A 154 -6.79 8.54 -7.48
CA HIS A 154 -6.39 7.13 -7.47
C HIS A 154 -5.23 6.87 -6.51
N LEU A 155 -4.19 7.71 -6.51
CA LEU A 155 -3.06 7.58 -5.58
C LEU A 155 -3.45 7.80 -4.12
N ARG A 156 -4.51 8.56 -3.83
CA ARG A 156 -5.03 8.66 -2.46
C ARG A 156 -5.65 7.34 -2.00
N ALA A 157 -6.27 6.57 -2.89
CA ALA A 157 -6.91 5.29 -2.56
C ALA A 157 -5.90 4.15 -2.33
N LEU A 158 -4.71 4.22 -2.93
CA LEU A 158 -3.68 3.17 -2.87
C LEU A 158 -2.81 3.21 -1.59
N GLY A 159 -2.91 4.26 -0.77
CA GLY A 159 -1.98 4.51 0.35
C GLY A 159 -2.68 4.65 1.68
#